data_AF-A0A967QCK9-F1
#
_entry.id   AF-A0A967QCK9-F1
#
_cell.length_a   1.000
_cell.length_b   1.000
_cell.length_c   1.000
_cell.angle_alpha   90.00
_cell.angle_beta   90.00
_cell.angle_gamma   90.00
#
_symmetry.space_group_name_H-M   'P 1'
#
loop_
_entity.id
_entity.type
_entity.pdbx_description
1 polymer ?
#
loop_
_entity_poly.entity_id
_entity_poly.type
_entity_poly.pdbx_seq_one_letter_code
_entity_poly.pdbx_strand_id
1 'polypeptide(L)'
;LVRAALDEAGVAAQHVSVVPLPINLPELYRYYVPLDAVFFLSIYDNWGRRKRQMFEDLGLKTHVLREVSLAEKGLSAGDVRDKMLRGENWSEDVPPAVRKLLEQWEIMQRLRDQAAPAPP
;
A
#
# COMPACT_ATOMS: atom_id res chain seq x y z
N LEU A 1 4.16 -4.17 -8.63
CA LEU A 1 2.70 -4.12 -8.42
C LEU A 1 2.13 -2.73 -8.70
N VAL A 2 2.46 -1.69 -7.92
CA VAL A 2 1.87 -0.34 -8.08
C VAL A 2 1.99 0.21 -9.51
N ARG A 3 3.19 0.15 -10.10
CA ARG A 3 3.41 0.60 -11.48
C ARG A 3 2.49 -0.11 -12.48
N ALA A 4 2.46 -1.44 -12.44
CA ALA A 4 1.62 -2.25 -13.33
C ALA A 4 0.12 -1.95 -13.17
N ALA A 5 -0.34 -1.68 -11.94
CA ALA A 5 -1.73 -1.27 -11.70
C ALA A 5 -2.05 0.10 -12.30
N LEU A 6 -1.13 1.06 -12.19
CA LEU A 6 -1.30 2.40 -12.78
C LEU A 6 -1.25 2.35 -14.30
N ASP A 7 -0.34 1.57 -14.88
CA ASP A 7 -0.20 1.41 -16.32
C ASP A 7 -1.47 0.76 -16.92
N GLU A 8 -2.01 -0.28 -16.27
CA GLU A 8 -3.28 -0.92 -16.66
C GLU A 8 -4.48 0.04 -16.58
N ALA A 9 -4.47 0.95 -15.59
CA ALA A 9 -5.47 2.01 -15.47
C ALA A 9 -5.28 3.17 -16.48
N GLY A 10 -4.30 3.08 -17.39
CA GLY A 10 -4.04 4.08 -18.41
C GLY A 10 -3.31 5.33 -17.93
N VAL A 11 -2.69 5.28 -16.74
CA VAL A 11 -1.94 6.42 -16.21
C VAL A 11 -0.57 6.50 -16.87
N ALA A 12 -0.32 7.57 -17.63
CA ALA A 12 0.95 7.75 -18.33
C ALA A 12 2.14 7.81 -17.35
N ALA A 13 3.20 7.05 -17.64
CA ALA A 13 4.38 6.95 -16.79
C ALA A 13 5.05 8.31 -16.48
N GLN A 14 4.97 9.26 -17.41
CA GLN A 14 5.51 10.62 -17.24
C GLN A 14 4.76 11.47 -16.19
N HIS A 15 3.55 11.07 -15.80
CA HIS A 15 2.74 11.79 -14.80
C HIS A 15 2.93 11.23 -13.38
N VAL A 16 3.65 10.12 -13.20
CA VAL A 16 3.76 9.45 -11.90
C VAL A 16 5.14 8.85 -11.66
N SER A 17 5.69 9.14 -10.49
CA SER A 17 6.83 8.40 -9.94
C SER A 17 6.39 7.51 -8.78
N VAL A 18 7.02 6.35 -8.64
CA VAL A 18 6.80 5.42 -7.54
C VAL A 18 8.12 5.31 -6.81
N VAL A 19 8.16 5.89 -5.61
CA VAL A 19 9.36 5.96 -4.76
C VAL A 19 9.05 5.35 -3.39
N PRO A 20 10.04 4.73 -2.72
CA PRO A 20 9.88 4.39 -1.32
C PRO A 20 9.82 5.68 -0.49
N LEU A 21 8.95 5.72 0.50
CA LEU A 21 8.87 6.83 1.46
C LEU A 21 9.19 6.29 2.86
N PRO A 22 10.38 6.60 3.42
CA PRO A 22 10.80 6.04 4.70
C PRO A 22 10.10 6.74 5.86
N ILE A 23 8.85 6.36 6.15
CA ILE A 23 7.92 7.08 7.05
C ILE A 23 8.48 7.41 8.45
N ASN A 24 9.44 6.61 8.94
CA ASN A 24 10.06 6.76 10.25
C ASN A 24 11.40 7.51 10.22
N LEU A 25 11.88 7.94 9.05
CA LEU A 25 13.13 8.69 8.84
C LEU A 25 12.86 9.95 8.00
N PRO A 26 12.15 10.96 8.57
CA PRO A 26 11.78 12.17 7.84
C PRO A 26 12.93 12.95 7.22
N GLU A 27 14.12 12.88 7.81
CA GLU A 27 15.36 13.48 7.31
C GLU A 27 15.73 12.99 5.89
N LEU A 28 15.20 11.82 5.49
CA LEU A 28 15.44 11.25 4.17
C LEU A 28 14.41 11.71 3.12
N TYR A 29 13.29 12.33 3.49
CA TYR A 29 12.20 12.63 2.55
C TYR A 29 12.64 13.45 1.34
N ARG A 30 13.53 14.43 1.55
CA ARG A 30 14.04 15.30 0.49
C ARG A 30 14.73 14.56 -0.67
N TYR A 31 15.19 13.33 -0.44
CA TYR A 31 15.82 12.50 -1.46
C TYR A 31 14.81 11.70 -2.29
N TYR A 32 13.54 11.66 -1.87
CA TYR A 32 12.48 10.88 -2.51
C TYR A 32 11.36 11.74 -3.07
N VAL A 33 10.98 12.82 -2.39
CA VAL A 33 9.82 13.65 -2.74
C VAL A 33 10.09 15.15 -2.54
N PRO A 34 9.45 16.03 -3.32
CA PRO A 34 9.43 17.46 -3.02
C PRO A 34 8.72 17.73 -1.69
N LEU A 35 9.33 18.53 -0.81
CA LEU A 35 8.77 18.82 0.53
C LEU A 35 7.66 19.87 0.50
N ASP A 36 7.56 20.63 -0.60
CA ASP A 36 6.51 21.63 -0.84
C ASP A 36 5.26 21.07 -1.51
N ALA A 37 5.29 19.78 -1.89
CA ALA A 37 4.16 19.04 -2.43
C ALA A 37 3.02 18.88 -1.41
N VAL A 38 1.82 18.55 -1.92
CA VAL A 38 0.68 18.19 -1.09
C VAL A 38 0.66 16.67 -0.87
N PHE A 39 0.73 16.27 0.39
CA PHE A 39 0.70 14.86 0.80
C PHE A 39 -0.74 14.42 1.04
N PHE A 40 -1.24 13.55 0.17
CA PHE A 40 -2.57 12.98 0.27
C PHE A 40 -2.58 11.79 1.24
N LEU A 41 -3.47 11.82 2.24
CA LEU A 41 -3.55 10.82 3.29
C LEU A 41 -4.95 10.21 3.38
N SER A 42 -5.02 8.90 3.61
CA SER A 42 -6.23 8.22 4.10
C SER A 42 -6.00 7.78 5.54
N ILE A 43 -6.98 8.02 6.40
CA ILE A 43 -6.93 7.75 7.84
C ILE A 43 -7.95 6.66 8.18
N TYR A 44 -7.48 5.57 8.80
CA TYR A 44 -8.33 4.44 9.18
C TYR A 44 -8.28 4.11 10.68
N ASP A 45 -7.27 4.64 11.37
CA ASP A 45 -6.94 4.30 12.75
C ASP A 45 -6.09 5.41 13.40
N ASN A 46 -5.69 5.16 14.65
CA ASN A 46 -4.84 6.08 15.40
C ASN A 46 -3.46 6.26 14.76
N TRP A 47 -2.95 5.26 14.04
CA TRP A 47 -1.69 5.38 13.31
C TRP A 47 -1.81 6.36 12.14
N GLY A 48 -2.91 6.34 11.40
CA GLY A 48 -3.21 7.31 10.35
C GLY A 48 -3.23 8.74 10.88
N ARG A 49 -3.86 8.97 12.04
CA ARG A 49 -3.87 10.29 12.72
C ARG A 49 -2.48 10.72 13.18
N ARG A 50 -1.72 9.81 13.81
CA ARG A 50 -0.35 10.09 14.24
C ARG A 50 0.56 10.43 13.06
N LYS A 51 0.46 9.70 11.94
CA LYS A 51 1.21 9.97 10.71
C LYS A 51 0.90 11.35 10.14
N ARG A 52 -0.37 11.76 10.14
CA ARG A 52 -0.76 13.11 9.74
C ARG A 52 -0.10 14.15 10.64
N GLN A 53 -0.18 13.98 11.96
CA GLN A 53 0.46 14.90 12.92
C GLN A 53 1.96 15.00 12.66
N MET A 54 2.65 13.86 12.43
CA MET A 54 4.08 13.86 12.09
C MET A 54 4.39 14.68 10.83
N PHE A 55 3.51 14.67 9.82
CA PHE A 55 3.71 15.45 8.59
C PHE A 55 3.49 16.94 8.85
N GLU A 56 2.46 17.28 9.62
CA GLU A 56 2.15 18.65 10.00
C GLU A 56 3.25 19.26 10.89
N ASP A 57 3.79 18.49 11.84
CA ASP A 57 4.92 18.91 12.71
C ASP A 57 6.20 19.22 11.91
N LEU A 58 6.36 18.59 10.74
CA LEU A 58 7.45 18.85 9.79
C LEU A 58 7.17 20.02 8.84
N GLY A 59 6.00 20.66 8.97
CA GLY A 59 5.57 21.75 8.08
C GLY A 59 5.13 21.28 6.69
N LEU A 60 4.87 19.99 6.49
CA LEU A 60 4.43 19.45 5.20
C LEU A 60 2.95 19.75 4.98
N LYS A 61 2.59 20.11 3.74
CA LYS A 61 1.19 20.32 3.37
C LYS A 61 0.49 18.97 3.25
N THR A 62 -0.62 18.78 3.96
CA THR A 62 -1.39 17.53 3.89
C THR A 62 -2.81 17.77 3.40
N HIS A 63 -3.40 16.75 2.77
CA HIS A 63 -4.81 16.71 2.41
C HIS A 63 -5.39 15.33 2.73
N VAL A 64 -6.44 15.28 3.56
CA VAL A 64 -7.09 14.01 3.92
C VAL A 64 -8.14 13.66 2.87
N LEU A 65 -7.91 12.56 2.15
CA LEU A 65 -8.83 12.03 1.13
C LEU A 65 -10.05 11.37 1.77
N ARG A 66 -9.84 10.65 2.88
CA ARG A 66 -10.90 9.99 3.67
C ARG A 66 -10.43 9.73 5.09
N GLU A 67 -11.34 9.89 6.04
CA GLU A 67 -11.18 9.45 7.43
C GLU A 67 -12.40 8.62 7.82
N VAL A 68 -12.21 7.31 7.97
CA VAL A 68 -13.27 6.35 8.32
C VAL A 68 -12.74 5.31 9.29
N SER A 69 -13.62 4.53 9.94
CA SER A 69 -13.17 3.44 10.81
C SER A 69 -12.56 2.27 10.02
N LEU A 70 -11.86 1.37 10.72
CA LEU A 70 -11.36 0.13 10.12
C LEU A 70 -12.49 -0.74 9.54
N ALA A 71 -13.66 -0.75 10.18
CA ALA A 71 -14.81 -1.51 9.70
C ALA A 71 -15.34 -0.98 8.33
N GLU A 72 -15.16 0.31 8.08
CA GLU A 72 -15.58 1.00 6.85
C GLU A 72 -14.45 1.07 5.80
N LYS A 73 -13.27 0.52 6.11
CA LYS A 73 -12.11 0.56 5.21
C LYS A 73 -12.41 -0.11 3.87
N GLY A 74 -13.19 -1.19 3.89
CA GLY A 74 -13.43 -2.09 2.76
C GLY A 74 -12.33 -3.15 2.70
N LEU A 75 -11.82 -3.43 1.50
CA LEU A 75 -10.77 -4.41 1.28
C LEU A 75 -9.46 -4.03 1.98
N SER A 76 -8.80 -5.02 2.59
CA SER A 76 -7.44 -4.89 3.08
C SER A 76 -6.51 -5.94 2.47
N ALA A 77 -5.22 -5.63 2.44
CA ALA A 77 -4.21 -6.60 2.01
C ALA A 77 -4.15 -7.83 2.94
N GLY A 78 -4.61 -7.72 4.20
CA GLY A 78 -4.76 -8.85 5.10
C GLY A 78 -5.82 -9.82 4.57
N ASP A 79 -7.03 -9.32 4.32
CA ASP A 79 -8.15 -10.11 3.80
C ASP A 79 -7.78 -10.82 2.48
N VAL A 80 -7.08 -10.11 1.58
CA VAL A 80 -6.62 -10.69 0.31
C VAL A 80 -5.64 -11.86 0.55
N ARG A 81 -4.69 -11.72 1.48
CA ARG A 81 -3.75 -12.80 1.80
C ARG A 81 -4.45 -13.97 2.50
N ASP A 82 -5.42 -13.70 3.36
CA ASP A 82 -6.20 -14.74 4.03
C ASP A 82 -7.04 -15.53 3.01
N LYS A 83 -7.67 -14.85 2.04
CA LYS A 83 -8.33 -15.51 0.91
C LYS A 83 -7.35 -16.38 0.09
N MET A 84 -6.15 -15.87 -0.21
CA MET A 84 -5.10 -16.64 -0.91
C MET A 84 -4.74 -17.93 -0.14
N LEU A 85 -4.54 -17.83 1.17
CA LEU A 85 -4.18 -18.97 2.03
C LEU A 85 -5.31 -19.99 2.14
N ARG A 86 -6.57 -19.54 2.17
CA ARG A 86 -7.76 -20.39 2.20
C ARG A 86 -8.16 -20.96 0.84
N GLY A 87 -7.47 -20.57 -0.24
CA GLY A 87 -7.82 -20.98 -1.61
C GLY A 87 -9.13 -20.37 -2.12
N GLU A 88 -9.56 -19.26 -1.54
CA GLU A 88 -10.76 -18.51 -1.95
C GLU A 88 -10.46 -17.58 -3.14
N ASN A 89 -11.50 -17.03 -3.77
CA ASN A 89 -11.34 -16.09 -4.89
C ASN A 89 -10.82 -14.71 -4.41
N TRP A 90 -9.51 -14.57 -4.35
CA TRP A 90 -8.80 -13.30 -4.08
C TRP A 90 -8.56 -12.48 -5.36
N SER A 91 -8.71 -13.11 -6.54
CA SER A 91 -8.23 -12.55 -7.81
C SER A 91 -9.02 -11.32 -8.26
N GLU A 92 -10.27 -11.20 -7.83
CA GLU A 92 -11.15 -10.06 -8.09
C GLU A 92 -10.93 -8.88 -7.14
N ASP A 93 -10.19 -9.08 -6.04
CA ASP A 93 -9.88 -8.02 -5.07
C ASP A 93 -8.68 -7.17 -5.50
N VAL A 94 -8.03 -7.51 -6.63
CA VAL A 94 -6.85 -6.82 -7.16
C VAL A 94 -6.97 -6.57 -8.67
N PRO A 95 -6.28 -5.55 -9.21
CA PRO A 95 -6.23 -5.33 -10.66
C PRO A 95 -5.64 -6.54 -11.42
N PRO A 96 -6.11 -6.87 -12.64
CA PRO A 96 -5.62 -8.02 -13.39
C PRO A 96 -4.09 -8.03 -13.62
N ALA A 97 -3.48 -6.87 -13.88
CA ALA A 97 -2.02 -6.78 -14.00
C ALA A 97 -1.29 -7.12 -12.68
N VAL A 98 -1.88 -6.82 -11.53
CA VAL A 98 -1.36 -7.21 -10.21
C VAL A 98 -1.50 -8.71 -10.01
N ARG A 99 -2.67 -9.28 -10.31
CA ARG A 99 -2.90 -10.73 -10.25
C ARG A 99 -1.83 -11.50 -11.02
N LYS A 100 -1.58 -11.12 -12.28
CA LYS A 100 -0.58 -11.76 -13.15
C LYS A 100 0.81 -11.80 -12.51
N LEU A 101 1.23 -10.69 -11.88
CA LEU A 101 2.53 -10.62 -11.21
C LEU A 101 2.58 -11.46 -9.93
N LEU A 102 1.50 -11.49 -9.14
CA LEU A 102 1.44 -12.30 -7.92
C LEU A 102 1.49 -13.81 -8.24
N GLU A 103 0.84 -14.23 -9.32
CA GLU A 103 0.93 -15.60 -9.86
C GLU A 103 2.35 -15.90 -10.36
N GLN A 104 2.94 -15.00 -11.17
CA GLN A 104 4.30 -15.16 -11.70
C GLN A 104 5.37 -15.26 -10.60
N TRP A 105 5.18 -14.57 -9.48
CA TRP A 105 6.11 -14.58 -8.35
C TRP A 105 5.79 -15.64 -7.29
N GLU A 106 4.81 -16.51 -7.58
CA GLU A 106 4.41 -17.62 -6.71
C GLU A 106 4.12 -17.18 -5.27
N ILE A 107 3.52 -15.99 -5.11
CA ILE A 107 3.34 -15.36 -3.80
C ILE A 107 2.51 -16.24 -2.87
N MET A 108 1.53 -16.95 -3.42
CA MET A 108 0.69 -17.85 -2.64
C MET A 108 1.50 -18.99 -2.02
N GLN A 109 2.46 -19.56 -2.75
CA GLN A 109 3.34 -20.60 -2.22
C GLN A 109 4.22 -20.04 -1.10
N ARG A 110 4.83 -18.88 -1.33
CA ARG A 110 5.68 -18.20 -0.34
C ARG A 110 4.93 -17.87 0.95
N LEU A 111 3.66 -17.45 0.84
CA LEU A 111 2.81 -17.21 2.01
C LEU A 111 2.55 -18.50 2.80
N ARG A 112 2.33 -19.64 2.12
CA ARG A 112 2.17 -20.94 2.79
C ARG A 112 3.46 -21.38 3.47
N ASP A 113 4.60 -21.22 2.82
CA ASP A 113 5.90 -21.60 3.38
C ASP A 113 6.22 -20.78 4.65
N GLN A 114 5.82 -19.51 4.70
CA GLN A 114 5.97 -18.66 5.88
C GLN A 114 4.96 -18.96 6.99
N ALA A 115 3.78 -19.49 6.64
CA ALA A 115 2.75 -19.88 7.59
C ALA A 115 2.96 -21.30 8.15
N ALA A 116 3.78 -22.12 7.49
CA ALA A 116 4.14 -23.44 7.97
C ALA A 116 4.92 -23.34 9.30
N PRO A 117 4.62 -24.19 10.29
CA PRO A 117 5.43 -24.26 11.50
C PRO A 117 6.88 -24.58 11.13
N ALA A 118 7.84 -23.96 11.83
CA ALA A 118 9.25 -24.27 11.63
C ALA A 118 9.47 -25.79 11.76
N PRO A 119 10.30 -26.40 10.91
CA PRO A 119 10.60 -27.83 11.04
C PRO A 119 11.16 -28.12 12.44
N PRO A 120 10.86 -29.31 13.00
CA PRO A 120 11.27 -29.70 14.35
C PRO A 120 12.80 -29.73 14.53
#